data_AF-A0A9D5STQ8-F1
#
_entry.id   AF-A0A9D5STQ8-F1
#
_cell.length_a   1.000
_cell.length_b   1.000
_cell.length_c   1.000
_cell.angle_alpha   90.00
_cell.angle_beta   90.00
_cell.angle_gamma   90.00
#
_symmetry.space_group_name_H-M   'P 1'
#
loop_
_entity.id
_entity.type
_entity.pdbx_description
1 polymer ?
#
loop_
_entity_poly.entity_id
_entity_poly.type
_entity_poly.pdbx_seq_one_letter_code
_entity_poly.pdbx_strand_id
1 'polypeptide(L)'
;MKRLDNLRSTKDRIICVSEPNTLCFYYQPVGSGERIFLFRSKAFNATVFNHFRKMGRRAPERGYSLTIGELYSFRKDNPRLLQTINHIFLVLRSLLQDEDCRSA
;
A
#
# COMPACT_ATOMS: atom_id res chain seq x y z
N MET A 1 -11.22 -8.72 -6.47
CA MET A 1 -10.34 -7.56 -6.70
C MET A 1 -10.57 -7.10 -8.11
N LYS A 2 -11.00 -5.85 -8.30
CA LYS A 2 -10.96 -5.20 -9.62
C LYS A 2 -9.49 -4.88 -9.89
N ARG A 3 -8.97 -5.23 -11.07
CA ARG A 3 -7.61 -4.83 -11.48
C ARG A 3 -7.58 -3.31 -11.59
N LEU A 4 -6.55 -2.66 -11.07
CA LEU A 4 -6.25 -1.27 -11.44
C LEU A 4 -5.55 -1.33 -12.79
N ASP A 5 -6.25 -0.98 -13.86
CA ASP A 5 -5.67 -0.91 -15.21
C ASP A 5 -4.74 0.32 -15.36
N ASN A 6 -4.79 1.28 -14.44
CA ASN A 6 -4.01 2.54 -14.44
C ASN A 6 -2.76 2.50 -13.54
N LEU A 7 -2.31 1.32 -13.15
CA LEU A 7 -1.21 1.22 -12.21
C LEU A 7 0.13 1.41 -12.94
N ARG A 8 0.85 2.50 -12.64
CA ARG A 8 2.05 2.93 -13.37
C ARG A 8 3.13 1.85 -13.43
N SER A 9 3.33 1.09 -12.35
CA SER A 9 4.21 -0.09 -12.37
C SER A 9 3.85 -1.13 -11.32
N THR A 10 3.97 -2.42 -11.66
CA THR A 10 3.92 -3.50 -10.67
C THR A 10 5.08 -3.46 -9.68
N LYS A 11 6.14 -2.71 -10.00
CA LYS A 11 7.32 -2.48 -9.14
C LYS A 11 7.14 -1.34 -8.14
N ASP A 12 6.10 -0.52 -8.31
CA ASP A 12 5.75 0.50 -7.31
C ASP A 12 5.45 -0.17 -5.97
N ARG A 13 5.67 0.56 -4.88
CA ARG A 13 5.64 0.01 -3.53
C ARG A 13 4.54 0.64 -2.70
N ILE A 14 3.92 -0.20 -1.87
CA ILE A 14 3.13 0.24 -0.73
C ILE A 14 3.97 0.02 0.52
N ILE A 15 4.13 1.07 1.30
CA ILE A 15 4.87 1.06 2.57
C ILE A 15 3.84 1.09 3.70
N CYS A 16 3.92 0.11 4.59
CA CYS A 16 3.18 0.06 5.84
C CYS A 16 4.10 0.44 6.99
N VAL A 17 3.78 1.51 7.70
CA VAL A 17 4.55 2.04 8.84
C VAL A 17 3.73 1.84 10.11
N SER A 18 4.37 1.29 11.15
CA SER A 18 3.76 1.21 12.47
C SER A 18 3.94 2.54 13.21
N GLU A 19 2.83 3.15 13.60
CA GLU A 19 2.79 4.29 14.51
C GLU A 19 2.09 3.91 15.81
N PRO A 20 2.18 4.73 16.88
CA PRO A 20 1.42 4.47 18.10
C PRO A 20 -0.06 4.23 17.78
N ASN A 21 -0.55 3.04 18.15
CA ASN A 21 -1.93 2.60 17.99
C ASN A 21 -2.51 2.59 16.56
N THR A 22 -1.71 2.82 15.51
CA THR A 22 -2.21 2.93 14.13
C THR A 22 -1.20 2.38 13.10
N LEU A 23 -1.65 2.20 11.86
CA LEU A 23 -0.80 1.91 10.71
C LEU A 23 -0.95 3.03 9.68
N CYS A 24 0.17 3.53 9.18
CA CYS A 24 0.21 4.51 8.10
C CYS A 24 0.63 3.83 6.80
N PHE A 25 -0.09 4.11 5.72
CA PHE A 25 0.17 3.56 4.40
C PHE A 25 0.62 4.65 3.44
N TYR A 26 1.68 4.36 2.70
CA TYR A 26 2.25 5.26 1.71
C TYR A 26 2.41 4.52 0.38
N TYR A 27 2.22 5.24 -0.71
CA TYR A 27 2.62 4.84 -2.04
C TYR A 27 4.00 5.40 -2.36
N GLN A 28 4.82 4.61 -3.03
CA GLN A 28 6.12 5.03 -3.51
C GLN A 28 6.32 4.52 -4.94
N PRO A 29 6.41 5.43 -5.93
CA PRO A 29 6.74 5.07 -7.30
C PRO A 29 8.11 4.38 -7.38
N VAL A 30 8.25 3.43 -8.30
CA VAL A 30 9.55 2.82 -8.60
C VAL A 30 10.52 3.89 -9.12
N GLY A 31 11.77 3.85 -8.65
CA GLY A 31 12.79 4.84 -9.02
C GLY A 31 12.69 6.19 -8.31
N SER A 32 11.60 6.44 -7.55
CA SER A 32 11.50 7.63 -6.69
C SER A 32 11.79 7.30 -5.23
N GLY A 33 12.47 8.22 -4.54
CA GLY A 33 12.61 8.21 -3.09
C GLY A 33 11.39 8.78 -2.36
N GLU A 34 10.50 9.45 -3.09
CA GLU A 34 9.32 10.13 -2.55
C GLU A 34 8.29 9.13 -2.00
N ARG A 35 7.57 9.57 -0.95
CA ARG A 35 6.49 8.81 -0.33
C ARG A 35 5.23 9.66 -0.32
N ILE A 36 4.20 9.16 -0.99
CA ILE A 36 2.90 9.80 -1.05
C ILE A 36 2.01 9.14 0.01
N PHE A 37 1.52 9.94 0.96
CA PHE A 37 0.61 9.44 1.99
C PHE A 37 -0.71 8.97 1.36
N LEU A 38 -1.17 7.78 1.73
CA LEU A 38 -2.47 7.26 1.30
C LEU A 38 -3.51 7.45 2.39
N PHE A 39 -3.32 6.77 3.52
CA PHE A 39 -4.24 6.86 4.66
C PHE A 39 -3.60 6.31 5.94
N ARG A 40 -4.27 6.61 7.07
CA ARG A 40 -3.97 6.07 8.39
C ARG A 40 -5.12 5.17 8.84
N SER A 41 -4.82 3.99 9.39
CA SER A 41 -5.83 3.11 9.96
C SER A 41 -6.38 3.67 11.27
N LYS A 42 -7.65 3.38 11.56
CA LYS A 42 -8.30 3.79 12.84
C LYS A 42 -7.66 3.15 14.07
N ALA A 43 -7.11 1.95 13.92
CA ALA A 43 -6.45 1.19 14.98
C ALA A 43 -5.33 0.34 14.40
N PHE A 44 -4.38 -0.05 15.25
CA PHE A 44 -3.29 -0.93 14.91
C PHE A 44 -3.82 -2.32 14.56
N ASN A 45 -3.37 -2.87 13.43
CA ASN A 45 -3.74 -4.21 13.00
C ASN A 45 -2.50 -5.07 12.89
N ALA A 46 -2.25 -5.87 13.94
CA ALA A 46 -1.07 -6.73 14.03
C ALA A 46 -0.98 -7.72 12.87
N THR A 47 -2.12 -8.26 12.39
CA THR A 47 -2.15 -9.18 11.25
C THR A 47 -1.62 -8.52 9.99
N VAL A 48 -2.08 -7.30 9.71
CA VAL A 48 -1.62 -6.53 8.55
C VAL A 48 -0.15 -6.17 8.69
N PHE A 49 0.27 -5.64 9.84
CA PHE A 49 1.66 -5.24 10.04
C PHE A 49 2.63 -6.42 9.96
N ASN A 50 2.32 -7.53 10.64
CA ASN A 50 3.13 -8.75 10.59
C ASN A 50 3.20 -9.33 9.19
N HIS A 51 2.15 -9.17 8.38
CA HIS A 51 2.16 -9.59 6.99
C HIS A 51 3.18 -8.79 6.18
N PHE A 52 3.12 -7.45 6.24
CA PHE A 52 4.11 -6.59 5.59
C PHE A 52 5.53 -6.86 6.11
N ARG A 53 5.69 -7.11 7.41
CA ARG A 53 6.97 -7.49 8.01
C ARG A 53 7.53 -8.82 7.49
N LYS A 54 6.69 -9.82 7.30
CA LYS A 54 7.11 -11.17 6.89
C LYS A 54 7.40 -11.26 5.39
N MET A 55 6.55 -10.64 4.58
CA MET A 55 6.61 -10.77 3.11
C MET A 55 7.35 -9.60 2.45
N GLY A 56 7.38 -8.45 3.10
CA GLY A 56 7.94 -7.22 2.53
C GLY A 56 9.41 -7.02 2.85
N ARG A 57 9.94 -5.94 2.29
CA ARG A 57 11.31 -5.46 2.53
C ARG A 57 11.28 -4.38 3.61
N ARG A 58 12.32 -4.32 4.44
CA ARG A 58 12.45 -3.26 5.45
C ARG A 58 12.53 -1.89 4.76
N ALA A 59 11.73 -0.95 5.25
CA ALA A 59 11.75 0.45 4.84
C ALA A 59 12.19 1.33 6.03
N PRO A 60 12.64 2.57 5.79
CA PRO A 60 12.87 3.55 6.85
C PRO A 60 11.68 3.71 7.80
N GLU A 61 11.93 4.20 9.01
CA GLU A 61 10.91 4.54 10.03
C GLU A 61 10.10 3.35 10.54
N ARG A 62 10.75 2.19 10.72
CA ARG A 62 10.08 0.95 11.19
C ARG A 62 8.96 0.48 10.25
N GLY A 63 9.03 0.86 8.98
CA GLY A 63 8.12 0.43 7.94
C GLY A 63 8.57 -0.83 7.22
N TYR A 64 7.64 -1.43 6.49
CA TYR A 64 7.90 -2.52 5.56
C TYR A 64 7.16 -2.25 4.25
N SER A 65 7.81 -2.55 3.12
CA SER A 65 7.27 -2.29 1.80
C SER A 65 7.01 -3.59 1.03
N LEU A 66 5.87 -3.66 0.37
CA LEU A 66 5.57 -4.66 -0.65
C LEU A 66 5.40 -3.95 -1.99
N THR A 67 5.89 -4.56 -3.06
CA THR A 67 5.53 -4.12 -4.41
C THR A 67 4.05 -4.37 -4.66
N ILE A 68 3.47 -3.60 -5.57
CA ILE A 68 2.09 -3.78 -5.95
C ILE A 68 1.88 -5.16 -6.60
N GLY A 69 2.86 -5.66 -7.37
CA GLY A 69 2.84 -7.02 -7.90
C GLY A 69 2.79 -8.09 -6.80
N GLU A 70 3.54 -7.93 -5.71
CA GLU A 70 3.50 -8.83 -4.54
C GLU A 70 2.14 -8.77 -3.83
N LEU A 71 1.54 -7.58 -3.69
CA LEU A 71 0.21 -7.41 -3.12
C LEU A 71 -0.89 -8.07 -3.97
N TYR A 72 -0.77 -8.00 -5.30
CA TYR A 72 -1.70 -8.67 -6.23
C TYR A 72 -1.59 -10.20 -6.20
N SER A 73 -0.36 -10.69 -6.06
CA SER A 73 -0.08 -12.13 -6.00
C SER A 73 -0.66 -12.78 -4.74
N PHE A 74 -1.08 -11.98 -3.76
CA PHE A 74 -1.59 -12.48 -2.49
C PHE A 74 -3.05 -12.99 -2.61
N ARG A 75 -3.26 -14.28 -2.35
CA ARG A 75 -4.60 -14.88 -2.30
C ARG A 75 -5.17 -14.92 -0.87
N LYS A 76 -6.24 -14.14 -0.69
CA LYS A 76 -7.54 -14.38 -0.03
C LYS A 76 -7.72 -15.10 1.33
N ASP A 77 -6.70 -15.59 2.02
CA ASP A 77 -6.97 -16.42 3.22
C ASP A 77 -7.27 -15.61 4.49
N ASN A 78 -7.07 -14.29 4.49
CA ASN A 78 -7.38 -13.43 5.63
C ASN A 78 -8.30 -12.25 5.24
N PRO A 79 -9.55 -12.19 5.75
CA PRO A 79 -10.51 -11.16 5.36
C PRO A 79 -10.09 -9.76 5.80
N ARG A 80 -9.39 -9.61 6.94
CA ARG A 80 -8.92 -8.30 7.42
C ARG A 80 -7.80 -7.75 6.56
N LEU A 81 -6.86 -8.62 6.16
CA LEU A 81 -5.81 -8.26 5.22
C LEU A 81 -6.40 -7.88 3.86
N LEU A 82 -7.36 -8.68 3.36
CA LEU A 82 -8.03 -8.41 2.10
C LEU A 82 -8.79 -7.07 2.11
N GLN A 83 -9.48 -6.74 3.20
CA GLN A 83 -10.14 -5.43 3.36
C GLN A 83 -9.12 -4.28 3.30
N THR A 84 -7.99 -4.42 3.99
CA THR A 84 -6.94 -3.40 3.98
C THR A 84 -6.35 -3.22 2.58
N ILE A 85 -6.01 -4.32 1.90
CA ILE A 85 -5.46 -4.31 0.54
C ILE A 85 -6.46 -3.69 -0.44
N ASN A 86 -7.75 -4.04 -0.35
CA ASN A 86 -8.78 -3.43 -1.19
C ASN A 86 -8.89 -1.91 -0.94
N HIS A 87 -8.80 -1.48 0.31
CA HIS A 87 -8.83 -0.06 0.65
C HIS A 87 -7.59 0.69 0.12
N ILE A 88 -6.39 0.10 0.22
CA ILE A 88 -5.17 0.62 -0.40
C ILE A 88 -5.37 0.83 -1.89
N PHE A 89 -5.87 -0.17 -2.61
CA PHE A 89 -6.09 -0.07 -4.05
C PHE A 89 -7.16 0.96 -4.43
N LEU A 90 -8.20 1.11 -3.61
CA LEU A 90 -9.22 2.14 -3.80
C LEU A 90 -8.61 3.55 -3.72
N VAL A 91 -7.87 3.84 -2.64
CA VAL A 91 -7.24 5.15 -2.41
C VAL A 91 -6.15 5.44 -3.42
N LEU A 92 -5.36 4.42 -3.79
CA LEU A 92 -4.34 4.57 -4.83
C LEU A 92 -4.97 4.93 -6.18
N ARG A 93 -6.11 4.33 -6.52
CA ARG A 93 -6.81 4.65 -7.77
C ARG A 93 -7.26 6.10 -7.83
N SER A 94 -7.87 6.61 -6.75
CA SER A 94 -8.30 8.01 -6.70
C SER A 94 -7.10 8.95 -6.85
N LEU A 95 -6.00 8.66 -6.13
CA LEU A 95 -4.78 9.45 -6.20
C LEU A 95 -4.20 9.51 -7.63
N LEU A 96 -4.11 8.37 -8.32
CA LEU A 96 -3.56 8.33 -9.68
C LEU A 96 -4.48 9.00 -10.72
N GLN A 97 -5.80 8.90 -10.55
CA GLN A 97 -6.75 9.58 -11.44
C GLN A 97 -6.71 11.10 -11.28
N ASP A 98 -6.54 11.61 -10.05
CA ASP A 98 -6.42 13.04 -9.79
C ASP A 98 -5.13 13.63 -10.40
N GLU A 99 -4.03 12.87 -10.41
CA GLU A 99 -2.76 13.26 -11.03
C GLU A 99 -2.88 13.38 -12.56
N ASP A 100 -3.57 12.44 -13.21
CA ASP A 100 -3.79 12.47 -14.65
C ASP A 100 -4.70 13.64 -15.06
N CYS A 101 -5.71 13.99 -14.25
CA CYS A 101 -6.56 15.18 -14.48
C CYS A 101 -5.84 16.51 -14.28
N ARG A 102 -4.78 16.58 -13.47
CA ARG A 102 -3.99 17.80 -13.25
C ARG A 102 -2.87 18.00 -14.28
N SER A 103 -2.54 16.95 -15.03
CA SER A 103 -1.45 16.94 -16.01
C SER A 103 -1.94 17.13 -17.46
N ALA A 104 -3.26 17.29 -17.66
CA ALA A 104 -3.93 17.53 -18.94
C ALA A 104 -4.44 18.97 -19.02
#